data_AF-A0A7H4NZI0-F1
#
_entry.id   AF-A0A7H4NZI0-F1
#
_cell.length_a   1.000
_cell.length_b   1.000
_cell.length_c   1.000
_cell.angle_alpha   90.00
_cell.angle_beta   90.00
_cell.angle_gamma   90.00
#
_symmetry.space_group_name_H-M   'P 1'
#
loop_
_entity.id
_entity.type
_entity.pdbx_description
1 polymer ?
#
loop_
_entity_poly.entity_id
_entity_poly.type
_entity_poly.pdbx_seq_one_letter_code
_entity_poly.pdbx_strand_id
1 'polypeptide(L)'
;MLQGSTQEAYGNERWRSHGVDVVAYQNQDLIYSDLSAGRLDAALQDEVAASEGFLKQPAGKDFAFAGPSVKDKKFFGDGTGIGLRKDDSELKAAFDKALADMRKDGTYDKMAKKYFDFNVYGE
;
A
#
# COMPACT_ATOMS: atom_id res chain seq x y z
N MET A 1 -4.29 -9.59 6.29
CA MET A 1 -3.19 -8.68 5.89
C MET A 1 -2.23 -9.41 4.98
N LEU A 2 -1.56 -8.71 4.07
CA LEU A 2 -0.58 -9.33 3.17
C LEU A 2 0.67 -9.76 3.95
N GLN A 3 1.13 -10.99 3.75
CA GLN A 3 2.32 -11.51 4.41
C GLN A 3 3.58 -10.75 3.95
N GLY A 4 4.47 -10.42 4.89
CA GLY A 4 5.69 -9.64 4.66
C GLY A 4 5.46 -8.13 4.49
N SER A 5 4.22 -7.66 4.64
CA SER A 5 3.87 -6.24 4.50
C SER A 5 4.11 -5.45 5.79
N THR A 6 4.16 -4.12 5.66
CA THR A 6 4.19 -3.20 6.81
C THR A 6 2.91 -3.28 7.63
N GLN A 7 1.77 -3.56 6.99
CA GLN A 7 0.49 -3.77 7.64
C GLN A 7 0.51 -5.00 8.54
N GLU A 8 1.08 -6.12 8.08
CA GLU A 8 1.25 -7.31 8.93
C GLU A 8 2.12 -6.99 10.15
N ALA A 9 3.26 -6.32 9.97
CA ALA A 9 4.13 -5.93 11.09
C ALA A 9 3.37 -5.07 12.11
N TYR A 10 2.61 -4.08 11.64
CA TYR A 10 1.78 -3.23 12.49
C TYR A 10 0.68 -4.02 13.21
N GLY A 11 -0.11 -4.81 12.47
CA GLY A 11 -1.20 -5.61 13.03
C GLY A 11 -0.71 -6.61 14.07
N ASN A 12 0.43 -7.26 13.81
CA ASN A 12 1.01 -8.21 14.75
C ASN A 12 1.44 -7.53 16.06
N GLU A 13 2.13 -6.39 15.98
CA GLU A 13 2.64 -5.69 17.17
C GLU A 13 1.54 -4.95 17.92
N ARG A 14 0.57 -4.33 17.22
CA ARG A 14 -0.45 -3.45 17.83
C ARG A 14 -1.77 -4.13 18.11
N TRP A 15 -2.17 -5.13 17.33
CA TRP A 15 -3.51 -5.71 17.40
C TRP A 15 -3.50 -7.16 17.87
N ARG A 16 -2.67 -8.02 17.27
CA ARG A 16 -2.59 -9.43 17.67
C ARG A 16 -2.14 -9.59 19.12
N SER A 17 -1.19 -8.77 19.56
CA SER A 17 -0.75 -8.68 20.96
C SER A 17 -1.84 -8.26 21.94
N HIS A 18 -2.97 -7.71 21.45
CA HIS A 18 -4.11 -7.24 22.23
C HIS A 18 -5.40 -8.04 21.95
N GLY A 19 -5.27 -9.25 21.39
CA GLY A 19 -6.39 -10.20 21.25
C GLY A 19 -7.17 -10.13 19.93
N VAL A 20 -6.71 -9.33 18.95
CA VAL A 20 -7.29 -9.35 17.60
C VAL A 20 -6.75 -10.55 16.83
N ASP A 21 -7.62 -11.32 16.18
CA ASP A 21 -7.20 -12.40 15.28
C ASP A 21 -6.70 -11.82 13.96
N VAL A 22 -5.41 -11.49 13.92
CA VAL A 22 -4.76 -11.04 12.69
C VAL A 22 -4.45 -12.26 11.83
N VAL A 23 -5.01 -12.31 10.63
CA VAL A 23 -4.74 -13.37 9.65
C VAL A 23 -3.81 -12.84 8.55
N ALA A 24 -2.72 -13.55 8.28
CA ALA A 24 -1.78 -13.23 7.21
C ALA A 24 -2.06 -14.06 5.96
N TYR A 25 -2.04 -13.43 4.78
CA TYR A 25 -2.37 -14.03 3.50
C TYR A 25 -1.21 -13.89 2.51
N GLN A 26 -1.07 -14.87 1.62
CA GLN A 26 0.02 -14.91 0.63
C GLN A 26 -0.10 -13.82 -0.45
N ASN A 27 -1.31 -13.33 -0.71
CA ASN A 27 -1.56 -12.26 -1.66
C ASN A 27 -2.80 -11.44 -1.26
N GLN A 28 -2.98 -10.29 -1.90
CA GLN A 28 -4.07 -9.36 -1.60
C GLN A 28 -5.44 -9.85 -2.11
N ASP A 29 -5.49 -10.61 -3.20
CA ASP A 29 -6.74 -11.11 -3.77
C ASP A 29 -7.45 -12.11 -2.83
N LEU A 30 -6.68 -12.93 -2.12
CA LEU A 30 -7.22 -13.83 -1.09
C LEU A 30 -7.84 -13.06 0.07
N ILE A 31 -7.28 -11.90 0.43
CA ILE A 31 -7.84 -11.03 1.48
C ILE A 31 -9.20 -10.49 1.04
N TYR A 32 -9.29 -9.96 -0.19
CA TYR A 32 -10.56 -9.47 -0.72
C TYR A 32 -11.60 -10.59 -0.85
N SER A 33 -11.19 -11.77 -1.31
CA SER A 33 -12.08 -12.94 -1.39
C SER A 33 -12.65 -13.33 -0.02
N ASP A 34 -11.82 -13.38 1.02
CA ASP A 34 -12.28 -13.77 2.36
C ASP A 34 -13.09 -12.66 3.05
N LEU A 35 -12.80 -11.39 2.74
CA LEU A 35 -13.61 -10.25 3.16
C LEU A 35 -15.02 -10.30 2.53
N SER A 36 -15.10 -10.53 1.22
CA SER A 36 -16.38 -10.71 0.51
C SER A 36 -17.16 -11.96 0.98
N ALA A 37 -16.46 -13.00 1.41
CA ALA A 37 -17.07 -14.22 1.95
C ALA A 37 -17.52 -14.08 3.43
N GLY A 38 -17.25 -12.95 4.08
CA GLY A 38 -17.56 -12.72 5.50
C GLY A 38 -16.68 -13.53 6.46
N ARG A 39 -15.52 -14.02 6.01
CA ARG A 39 -14.53 -14.70 6.85
C ARG A 39 -13.60 -13.71 7.56
N LEU A 40 -13.42 -12.53 6.99
CA LEU A 40 -12.74 -11.41 7.61
C LEU A 40 -13.74 -10.31 7.93
N ASP A 41 -13.60 -9.70 9.10
CA ASP A 41 -14.38 -8.51 9.47
C ASP A 41 -13.81 -7.23 8.85
N ALA A 42 -12.49 -7.18 8.64
CA ALA A 42 -11.77 -6.04 8.09
C ALA A 42 -10.43 -6.44 7.47
N ALA A 43 -9.88 -5.55 6.63
CA ALA A 43 -8.55 -5.69 6.03
C ALA A 43 -7.75 -4.39 6.13
N LEU A 44 -6.45 -4.51 6.45
CA LEU A 44 -5.49 -3.40 6.41
C LEU A 44 -4.53 -3.61 5.24
N GLN A 45 -4.46 -2.62 4.34
CA GLN A 45 -3.56 -2.53 3.18
C GLN A 45 -3.28 -1.05 2.85
N ASP A 46 -2.50 -0.79 1.80
CA ASP A 46 -2.29 0.58 1.30
C ASP A 46 -3.60 1.23 0.84
N GLU A 47 -3.83 2.48 1.24
CA GLU A 47 -5.10 3.18 1.05
C GLU A 47 -5.48 3.32 -0.44
N VAL A 48 -4.53 3.72 -1.29
CA VAL A 48 -4.76 3.89 -2.72
C VAL A 48 -5.05 2.54 -3.39
N ALA A 49 -4.37 1.47 -2.97
CA ALA A 49 -4.61 0.13 -3.48
C ALA A 49 -6.01 -0.39 -3.10
N ALA A 50 -6.48 -0.12 -1.88
CA ALA A 50 -7.84 -0.42 -1.47
C ALA A 50 -8.88 0.40 -2.26
N SER A 51 -8.66 1.70 -2.42
CA SER A 51 -9.57 2.59 -3.16
C SER A 51 -9.72 2.15 -4.62
N GLU A 52 -8.62 2.19 -5.38
CA GLU A 52 -8.67 1.98 -6.83
C GLU A 52 -8.80 0.51 -7.20
N GLY A 53 -8.19 -0.39 -6.41
CA GLY A 53 -8.12 -1.81 -6.69
C GLY A 53 -9.29 -2.64 -6.13
N PHE A 54 -10.08 -2.10 -5.21
CA PHE A 54 -11.20 -2.83 -4.60
C PHE A 54 -12.47 -2.00 -4.46
N LEU A 55 -12.46 -0.90 -3.68
CA LEU A 55 -13.66 -0.14 -3.34
C LEU A 55 -14.34 0.49 -4.57
N LYS A 56 -13.57 0.96 -5.55
CA LYS A 56 -14.07 1.47 -6.84
C LYS A 56 -14.37 0.36 -7.85
N GLN A 57 -14.06 -0.90 -7.54
CA GLN A 57 -14.33 -2.06 -8.38
C GLN A 57 -15.67 -2.72 -8.00
N PRO A 58 -16.27 -3.54 -8.88
CA PRO A 58 -17.52 -4.23 -8.58
C PRO A 58 -17.50 -5.06 -7.28
N ALA A 59 -16.36 -5.68 -6.97
CA ALA A 59 -16.20 -6.53 -5.78
C ALA A 59 -16.23 -5.76 -4.46
N GLY A 60 -15.91 -4.46 -4.47
CA GLY A 60 -15.84 -3.63 -3.25
C GLY A 60 -17.09 -2.80 -2.97
N LYS A 61 -18.18 -2.94 -3.76
CA LYS A 61 -19.36 -2.07 -3.66
C LYS A 61 -20.06 -2.08 -2.29
N ASP A 62 -19.99 -3.20 -1.59
CA ASP A 62 -20.59 -3.37 -0.26
C ASP A 62 -19.61 -3.06 0.87
N PHE A 63 -18.44 -2.52 0.54
CA PHE A 63 -17.36 -2.21 1.47
C PHE A 63 -17.05 -0.71 1.47
N ALA A 64 -16.42 -0.27 2.56
CA ALA A 64 -15.99 1.11 2.73
C ALA A 64 -14.73 1.17 3.58
N PHE A 65 -14.09 2.35 3.62
CA PHE A 65 -13.06 2.61 4.60
C PHE A 65 -13.64 2.62 6.02
N ALA A 66 -12.97 1.90 6.92
CA ALA A 66 -13.30 1.86 8.34
C ALA A 66 -12.40 2.82 9.12
N GLY A 67 -12.79 4.10 9.16
CA GLY A 67 -12.02 5.15 9.82
C GLY A 67 -10.92 5.78 8.93
N PRO A 68 -10.09 6.68 9.49
CA PRO A 68 -9.04 7.36 8.75
C PRO A 68 -7.80 6.47 8.56
N SER A 69 -6.88 6.91 7.71
CA SER A 69 -5.58 6.25 7.51
C SER A 69 -4.80 6.14 8.83
N VAL A 70 -4.24 4.96 9.08
CA VAL A 70 -3.38 4.73 10.24
C VAL A 70 -2.00 5.31 9.96
N LYS A 71 -1.59 6.31 10.75
CA LYS A 71 -0.28 6.94 10.62
C LYS A 71 0.64 6.46 11.74
N ASP A 72 1.66 5.68 11.40
CA ASP A 72 2.74 5.26 12.29
C ASP A 72 4.04 5.14 11.48
N LYS A 73 4.91 6.15 11.62
CA LYS A 73 6.16 6.25 10.86
C LYS A 73 7.11 5.07 11.11
N LYS A 74 7.02 4.42 12.28
CA LYS A 74 7.84 3.23 12.60
C LYS A 74 7.51 2.07 11.65
N PHE A 75 6.24 1.90 11.30
CA PHE A 75 5.79 0.76 10.50
C PHE A 75 5.63 1.10 9.02
N PHE A 76 5.05 2.25 8.71
CA PHE A 76 4.68 2.60 7.32
C PHE A 76 5.72 3.44 6.60
N GLY A 77 6.74 3.94 7.32
CA GLY A 77 7.82 4.72 6.72
C GLY A 77 7.36 6.04 6.09
N ASP A 78 8.15 6.50 5.12
CA ASP A 78 7.96 7.76 4.40
C ASP A 78 7.76 7.49 2.89
N GLY A 79 6.64 6.85 2.56
CA GLY A 79 6.31 6.50 1.17
C GLY A 79 7.06 5.26 0.65
N THR A 80 7.02 5.06 -0.66
CA THR A 80 7.59 3.88 -1.33
C THR A 80 8.86 4.24 -2.12
N GLY A 81 9.73 3.25 -2.29
CA GLY A 81 10.99 3.42 -3.02
C GLY A 81 11.46 2.13 -3.68
N ILE A 82 12.49 2.25 -4.52
CA ILE A 82 13.12 1.12 -5.18
C ILE A 82 14.09 0.47 -4.19
N GLY A 83 13.77 -0.74 -3.74
CA GLY A 83 14.63 -1.53 -2.85
C GLY A 83 15.86 -2.07 -3.59
N LEU A 84 17.06 -1.76 -3.10
CA LEU A 84 18.35 -2.15 -3.67
C LEU A 84 19.26 -2.76 -2.60
N ARG A 85 20.32 -3.48 -3.01
CA ARG A 85 21.38 -3.85 -2.07
C ARG A 85 22.15 -2.60 -1.65
N LYS A 86 22.71 -2.63 -0.43
CA LYS A 86 23.34 -1.44 0.19
C LYS A 86 24.61 -0.98 -0.53
N ASP A 87 25.27 -1.90 -1.23
CA ASP A 87 26.52 -1.70 -1.95
C ASP A 87 26.31 -1.32 -3.43
N ASP A 88 25.08 -1.38 -3.96
CA ASP A 88 24.77 -1.02 -5.35
C ASP A 88 24.64 0.51 -5.55
N SER A 89 25.66 1.29 -5.18
CA SER A 89 25.58 2.76 -5.21
C SER A 89 25.40 3.35 -6.61
N GLU A 90 25.98 2.73 -7.64
CA GLU A 90 25.86 3.16 -9.03
C GLU A 90 24.42 2.96 -9.56
N LEU A 91 23.82 1.80 -9.26
CA LEU A 91 22.45 1.51 -9.66
C LEU A 91 21.46 2.43 -8.93
N LYS A 92 21.71 2.72 -7.66
CA LYS A 92 20.94 3.72 -6.91
C LYS A 92 20.99 5.09 -7.60
N ALA A 93 22.19 5.57 -7.94
CA ALA A 93 22.35 6.88 -8.59
C ALA A 93 21.64 6.93 -9.95
N ALA A 94 21.66 5.83 -10.71
CA ALA A 94 20.96 5.74 -11.99
C ALA A 94 19.44 5.85 -11.83
N PHE A 95 18.84 5.12 -10.87
CA PHE A 95 17.41 5.21 -10.58
C PHE A 95 17.01 6.60 -10.06
N ASP A 96 17.79 7.16 -9.13
CA ASP A 96 17.53 8.49 -8.59
C ASP A 96 17.53 9.55 -9.69
N LYS A 97 18.50 9.50 -10.60
CA LYS A 97 18.59 10.40 -11.75
C LYS A 97 17.39 10.25 -12.69
N ALA A 98 17.05 9.02 -13.06
CA ALA A 98 15.93 8.76 -13.97
C ALA A 98 14.60 9.26 -13.37
N LEU A 99 14.35 9.00 -12.09
CA LEU A 99 13.16 9.49 -11.40
C LEU A 99 13.13 11.01 -11.35
N ALA A 100 14.25 11.67 -11.03
CA ALA A 100 14.34 13.13 -10.99
C ALA A 100 14.07 13.75 -12.37
N ASP A 101 14.65 13.20 -13.44
CA ASP A 101 14.45 13.67 -14.81
C ASP A 101 12.98 13.52 -15.23
N MET A 102 12.36 12.37 -14.96
CA MET A 102 10.94 12.11 -15.28
C MET A 102 9.97 12.99 -14.51
N ARG A 103 10.35 13.43 -13.30
CA ARG A 103 9.56 14.39 -12.53
C ARG A 103 9.72 15.80 -13.09
N LYS A 104 10.95 16.18 -13.47
CA LYS A 104 11.26 17.49 -14.03
C LYS A 104 10.59 17.73 -15.39
N ASP A 105 10.52 16.70 -16.24
CA ASP A 105 9.95 16.80 -17.59
C ASP A 105 8.43 16.55 -17.65
N GLY A 106 7.80 16.22 -16.51
CA GLY A 106 6.36 15.97 -16.40
C GLY A 106 5.91 14.57 -16.84
N THR A 107 6.83 13.68 -17.22
CA THR A 107 6.52 12.29 -17.58
C THR A 107 5.85 11.57 -16.41
N TYR A 108 6.34 11.76 -15.19
CA TYR A 108 5.75 11.17 -13.97
C TYR A 108 4.26 11.54 -13.84
N ASP A 109 3.94 12.83 -13.88
CA ASP A 109 2.56 13.31 -13.71
C ASP A 109 1.65 12.81 -14.83
N LYS A 110 2.15 12.76 -16.07
CA LYS A 110 1.40 12.23 -17.21
C LYS A 110 1.05 10.75 -17.03
N MET A 111 1.94 9.96 -16.43
CA MET A 111 1.66 8.56 -16.12
C MET A 111 0.70 8.43 -14.93
N ALA A 112 0.92 9.20 -13.86
CA ALA A 112 0.08 9.17 -12.65
C ALA A 112 -1.40 9.52 -12.96
N LYS A 113 -1.63 10.53 -13.80
CA LYS A 113 -2.98 10.97 -14.22
C LYS A 113 -3.83 9.90 -14.93
N LYS A 114 -3.22 8.81 -15.40
CA LYS A 114 -3.98 7.68 -15.96
C LYS A 114 -4.72 6.88 -14.91
N TYR A 115 -4.25 6.94 -13.66
CA TYR A 115 -4.73 6.10 -12.56
C TYR A 115 -5.32 6.92 -11.42
N PHE A 116 -4.85 8.16 -11.23
CA PHE A 116 -5.21 8.98 -10.08
C PHE A 116 -5.62 10.39 -10.50
N ASP A 117 -6.68 10.90 -9.88
CA ASP A 117 -7.16 12.27 -9.99
C ASP A 117 -6.63 13.18 -8.86
N PHE A 118 -5.71 12.67 -8.04
CA PHE A 118 -5.04 13.37 -6.94
C PHE A 118 -3.51 13.23 -7.03
N ASN A 119 -2.78 14.00 -6.20
CA ASN A 119 -1.32 13.91 -6.12
C ASN A 119 -0.91 12.64 -5.34
N VAL A 120 -0.64 11.56 -6.08
CA VAL A 120 -0.20 10.28 -5.50
C VAL A 120 1.24 10.29 -4.97
N TYR A 121 2.07 11.26 -5.38
CA TYR A 121 3.46 11.36 -4.89
C TYR A 121 3.53 11.82 -3.44
N GLY A 122 2.53 12.56 -2.97
CA GLY A 122 2.54 13.25 -1.68
C GLY A 122 3.25 14.60 -1.73
N GLU A 123 3.44 15.19 -0.55
CA GLU A 123 4.26 16.40 -0.32
C GLU A 123 5.76 16.07 -0.33
#